data_AF-A0A941RIX6-F1
#
_entry.id   AF-A0A941RIX6-F1
#
_cell.length_a   1.000
_cell.length_b   1.000
_cell.length_c   1.000
_cell.angle_alpha   90.00
_cell.angle_beta   90.00
_cell.angle_gamma   90.00
#
_symmetry.space_group_name_H-M   'P 1'
#
loop_
_entity.id
_entity.type
_entity.pdbx_description
1 polymer ?
#
loop_
_entity_poly.entity_id
_entity_poly.type
_entity_poly.pdbx_seq_one_letter_code
_entity_poly.pdbx_strand_id
1 'polypeptide(L)'
;MDRHQSSPDIISHPSRKAFSRHTLKKRFDFLKVAKEGRKAVMPSLIVQASIKKGTEAAGVRFGFTATRKIGSAIIRNRARRRLRSTVDLITKERSLRPGDYVLIARHETATVPFEVLMKDFRKALTYVS
;
A
#
# COMPACT_ATOMS: atom_id res chain seq x y z
N MET A 1 7.97 -3.27 -44.93
CA MET A 1 8.73 -4.15 -44.03
C MET A 1 9.18 -3.32 -42.84
N ASP A 2 8.38 -3.43 -41.79
CA ASP A 2 8.72 -3.42 -40.37
C ASP A 2 9.81 -2.47 -39.85
N ARG A 3 9.39 -1.55 -38.98
CA ARG A 3 9.52 -1.78 -37.54
C ARG A 3 8.69 -0.78 -36.72
N HIS A 4 7.72 -1.31 -36.00
CA HIS A 4 6.99 -0.61 -34.93
C HIS A 4 7.97 0.04 -33.96
N GLN A 5 7.95 1.36 -33.86
CA GLN A 5 8.55 2.09 -32.75
C GLN A 5 7.64 1.88 -31.52
N SER A 6 7.98 0.89 -30.71
CA SER A 6 7.30 0.59 -29.45
C SER A 6 7.43 1.79 -28.49
N SER A 7 6.30 2.46 -28.24
CA SER A 7 6.17 3.49 -27.21
C SER A 7 6.68 2.96 -25.86
N PRO A 8 7.65 3.61 -25.21
CA PRO A 8 7.99 3.26 -23.84
C PRO A 8 6.83 3.68 -22.93
N ASP A 9 6.30 2.72 -22.19
CA ASP A 9 5.21 2.88 -21.24
C ASP A 9 5.39 4.14 -20.39
N ILE A 10 4.44 5.06 -20.53
CA ILE A 10 4.34 6.30 -19.79
C ILE A 10 4.36 5.96 -18.30
N ILE A 11 5.48 6.27 -17.65
CA ILE A 11 5.60 6.32 -16.18
C ILE A 11 4.61 7.40 -15.73
N SER A 12 3.38 6.99 -15.44
CA SER A 12 2.32 7.88 -14.99
C SER A 12 2.73 8.44 -13.64
N HIS A 13 3.14 9.70 -13.59
CA HIS A 13 3.49 10.39 -12.36
C HIS A 13 2.21 10.66 -11.57
N PRO A 14 2.01 10.06 -10.38
CA PRO A 14 0.78 10.33 -9.66
C PRO A 14 0.93 11.67 -8.91
N SER A 15 0.43 12.75 -9.53
CA SER A 15 0.09 13.99 -8.82
C SER A 15 -0.80 13.70 -7.60
N ARG A 16 -0.89 14.62 -6.63
CA ARG A 16 -1.72 14.50 -5.41
C ARG A 16 -3.18 14.06 -5.68
N LYS A 17 -3.70 14.31 -6.90
CA LYS A 17 -4.99 13.83 -7.43
C LYS A 17 -5.01 12.34 -7.80
N ALA A 18 -3.91 11.77 -8.25
CA ALA A 18 -3.80 10.37 -8.67
C ALA A 18 -3.85 9.39 -7.49
N PHE A 19 -3.31 9.75 -6.31
CA PHE A 19 -3.53 8.97 -5.07
C PHE A 19 -5.02 8.73 -4.77
N SER A 20 -5.91 9.64 -5.18
CA SER A 20 -7.36 9.49 -4.99
C SER A 20 -7.96 8.35 -5.81
N ARG A 21 -7.36 8.01 -6.98
CA ARG A 21 -7.78 6.90 -7.84
C ARG A 21 -7.19 5.55 -7.40
N HIS A 22 -6.11 5.57 -6.62
CA HIS A 22 -5.43 4.40 -6.09
C HIS A 22 -5.72 4.14 -4.61
N THR A 23 -6.76 4.73 -4.01
CA THR A 23 -7.13 4.51 -2.60
C THR A 23 -8.38 3.66 -2.48
N LEU A 24 -8.32 2.60 -1.65
CA LEU A 24 -9.47 1.80 -1.23
C LEU A 24 -10.37 2.63 -0.31
N LYS A 25 -11.64 2.81 -0.71
CA LYS A 25 -12.63 3.62 0.02
C LYS A 25 -13.78 2.79 0.59
N LYS A 26 -14.22 1.74 -0.10
CA LYS A 26 -15.40 0.96 0.29
C LYS A 26 -15.04 -0.07 1.35
N ARG A 27 -15.80 -0.11 2.45
CA ARG A 27 -15.63 -1.11 3.53
C ARG A 27 -15.63 -2.54 3.03
N PHE A 28 -16.48 -2.85 2.05
CA PHE A 28 -16.56 -4.17 1.42
C PHE A 28 -15.19 -4.63 0.88
N ASP A 29 -14.46 -3.75 0.20
CA ASP A 29 -13.14 -4.08 -0.35
C ASP A 29 -12.12 -4.39 0.76
N PHE A 30 -12.16 -3.64 1.87
CA PHE A 30 -11.30 -3.93 3.03
C PHE A 30 -11.60 -5.30 3.64
N LEU A 31 -12.87 -5.67 3.76
CA LEU A 31 -13.27 -6.97 4.30
C LEU A 31 -12.87 -8.10 3.36
N LYS A 32 -13.01 -7.91 2.05
CA LYS A 32 -12.55 -8.86 1.03
C LYS A 32 -11.05 -9.12 1.15
N VAL A 33 -10.24 -8.06 1.20
CA VAL A 33 -8.78 -8.19 1.37
C VAL A 33 -8.42 -8.86 2.70
N ALA A 34 -9.14 -8.57 3.78
CA ALA A 34 -8.89 -9.19 5.07
C ALA A 34 -9.25 -10.68 5.10
N LYS A 35 -10.25 -11.12 4.32
CA LYS A 35 -10.74 -12.50 4.27
C LYS A 35 -9.96 -13.37 3.28
N GLU A 36 -9.67 -12.84 2.09
CA GLU A 36 -9.14 -13.61 0.95
C GLU A 36 -7.68 -13.26 0.65
N GLY A 37 -7.14 -12.19 1.23
CA GLY A 37 -5.78 -11.73 0.99
C GLY A 37 -4.73 -12.44 1.85
N ARG A 38 -3.47 -12.34 1.41
CA ARG A 38 -2.30 -12.73 2.21
C ARG A 38 -2.03 -11.66 3.26
N LYS A 39 -1.52 -12.07 4.42
CA LYS A 39 -1.20 -11.18 5.54
C LYS A 39 0.25 -11.34 5.96
N ALA A 40 0.96 -10.23 6.12
CA ALA A 40 2.27 -10.16 6.73
C ALA A 40 2.23 -9.27 7.96
N VAL A 41 2.72 -9.80 9.08
CA VAL A 41 2.79 -9.08 10.37
C VAL A 41 4.23 -8.67 10.61
N MET A 42 4.47 -7.37 10.68
CA MET A 42 5.77 -6.79 11.03
C MET A 42 5.69 -6.07 12.38
N PRO A 43 6.83 -5.81 13.04
CA PRO A 43 6.85 -5.07 14.28
C PRO A 43 6.18 -3.69 14.16
N SER A 44 6.48 -2.93 13.10
CA SER A 44 5.93 -1.58 12.94
C SER A 44 4.60 -1.49 12.20
N LEU A 45 4.20 -2.49 11.41
CA LEU A 45 2.93 -2.48 10.68
C LEU A 45 2.42 -3.88 10.33
N ILE A 46 1.18 -3.97 9.88
CA ILE A 46 0.66 -5.19 9.24
C ILE A 46 0.26 -4.83 7.81
N VAL A 47 0.58 -5.69 6.86
CA VAL A 47 0.15 -5.56 5.46
C VAL A 47 -0.75 -6.73 5.12
N GLN A 48 -1.91 -6.43 4.53
CA GLN A 48 -2.75 -7.40 3.86
C GLN A 48 -2.75 -7.09 2.37
N ALA A 49 -2.66 -8.10 1.52
CA ALA A 49 -2.73 -7.90 0.07
C ALA A 49 -3.59 -8.96 -0.60
N SER A 50 -4.49 -8.54 -1.47
CA SER A 50 -5.20 -9.40 -2.42
C SER A 50 -4.68 -9.07 -3.82
N ILE A 51 -3.83 -9.96 -4.36
CA ILE A 51 -3.23 -9.79 -5.68
C ILE A 51 -4.23 -10.23 -6.74
N LYS A 52 -4.48 -9.36 -7.72
CA LYS A 52 -5.34 -9.69 -8.87
C LYS A 52 -4.50 -10.22 -10.02
N LYS A 53 -5.02 -11.22 -10.73
CA LYS A 53 -4.39 -11.82 -11.92
C LYS A 53 -5.29 -11.61 -13.14
N GLY A 54 -4.68 -11.49 -14.32
CA GLY A 54 -5.41 -11.38 -15.58
C GLY A 54 -6.09 -10.03 -15.80
N THR A 55 -7.20 -10.03 -16.54
CA THR A 55 -7.94 -8.83 -17.00
C THR A 55 -8.59 -8.02 -15.88
N GLU A 56 -8.64 -8.54 -14.64
CA GLU A 56 -9.13 -7.81 -13.45
C GLU A 56 -8.08 -6.85 -12.82
N ALA A 57 -6.87 -6.82 -13.36
CA ALA A 57 -5.74 -6.02 -12.88
C ALA A 57 -5.90 -4.52 -13.21
N ALA A 58 -6.84 -3.83 -12.55
CA ALA A 58 -7.04 -2.38 -12.67
C ALA A 58 -5.96 -1.52 -11.96
N GLY A 59 -4.74 -2.05 -11.84
CA GLY A 59 -3.62 -1.42 -11.13
C GLY A 59 -3.59 -1.68 -9.62
N VAL A 60 -2.83 -0.85 -8.90
CA VAL A 60 -2.59 -0.99 -7.46
C VAL A 60 -3.53 -0.05 -6.69
N ARG A 61 -4.17 -0.56 -5.64
CA ARG A 61 -5.00 0.22 -4.72
C ARG A 61 -4.54 0.03 -3.27
N PHE A 62 -4.55 1.11 -2.48
CA PHE A 62 -4.08 1.13 -1.10
C PHE A 62 -5.16 1.54 -0.11
N GLY A 63 -5.29 0.79 0.98
CA GLY A 63 -6.15 1.08 2.12
C GLY A 63 -5.31 1.33 3.36
N PHE A 64 -5.73 2.26 4.21
CA PHE A 64 -5.01 2.59 5.44
C PHE A 64 -5.93 2.48 6.65
N THR A 65 -5.60 1.58 7.56
CA THR A 65 -6.36 1.35 8.78
C THR A 65 -5.55 1.79 10.00
N ALA A 66 -6.11 2.69 10.79
CA ALA A 66 -5.56 3.12 12.08
C ALA A 66 -6.67 3.05 13.11
N THR A 67 -6.63 2.03 13.98
CA THR A 67 -7.69 1.77 14.95
C THR A 67 -7.56 2.66 16.18
N ARG A 68 -8.61 2.78 17.00
CA ARG A 68 -8.52 3.50 18.29
C ARG A 68 -7.54 2.84 19.28
N LYS A 69 -7.19 1.56 19.06
CA LYS A 69 -6.29 0.78 19.92
C LYS A 69 -4.84 1.28 19.91
N ILE A 70 -4.40 1.96 18.85
CA ILE A 70 -3.01 2.44 18.74
C ILE A 70 -2.78 3.79 19.43
N GLY A 71 -3.83 4.42 19.96
CA GLY A 71 -3.73 5.67 20.71
C GLY A 71 -4.67 6.78 20.26
N SER A 72 -4.35 8.01 20.67
CA SER A 72 -5.16 9.21 20.45
C SER A 72 -5.31 9.57 18.97
N ALA A 73 -6.20 10.52 18.67
CA ALA A 73 -6.37 11.03 17.31
C ALA A 73 -5.05 11.53 16.68
N ILE A 74 -4.17 12.13 17.48
CA ILE A 74 -2.85 12.62 17.05
C ILE A 74 -1.97 11.45 16.61
N ILE A 75 -1.88 10.39 17.42
CA ILE A 75 -1.08 9.19 17.12
C ILE A 75 -1.61 8.50 15.86
N ARG A 76 -2.94 8.34 15.74
CA ARG A 76 -3.57 7.74 14.55
C ARG A 76 -3.31 8.55 13.28
N ASN A 77 -3.40 9.87 13.35
CA ASN A 77 -3.14 10.75 12.21
C ASN A 77 -1.67 10.71 11.81
N ARG A 78 -0.75 10.69 12.79
CA ARG A 78 0.68 10.51 12.55
C ARG A 78 0.96 9.18 11.86
N ALA A 79 0.44 8.07 12.38
CA ALA A 79 0.59 6.75 11.77
C ALA A 79 0.05 6.72 10.33
N ARG A 80 -1.15 7.25 10.09
CA ARG A 80 -1.75 7.30 8.74
C ARG A 80 -0.92 8.14 7.77
N ARG A 81 -0.37 9.29 8.20
CA ARG A 81 0.54 10.10 7.39
C ARG A 81 1.79 9.32 7.03
N ARG A 82 2.42 8.66 8.01
CA ARG A 82 3.64 7.87 7.81
C ARG A 82 3.40 6.73 6.83
N LEU A 83 2.33 5.95 6.99
CA LEU A 83 1.98 4.87 6.06
C LEU A 83 1.79 5.37 4.62
N ARG A 84 1.14 6.53 4.43
CA ARG A 84 0.99 7.13 3.09
C ARG A 84 2.33 7.51 2.49
N SER A 85 3.22 8.13 3.26
CA SER A 85 4.57 8.48 2.81
C SER A 85 5.38 7.24 2.44
N THR A 86 5.29 6.17 3.23
CA THR A 86 5.96 4.89 2.95
C THR A 86 5.48 4.29 1.62
N VAL A 87 4.16 4.26 1.40
CA VAL A 87 3.59 3.79 0.13
C VAL A 87 4.06 4.63 -1.04
N ASP A 88 4.01 5.96 -0.93
CA ASP A 88 4.46 6.88 -1.98
C ASP A 88 5.91 6.64 -2.40
N LEU A 89 6.82 6.52 -1.43
CA LEU A 89 8.22 6.24 -1.72
C LEU A 89 8.43 4.86 -2.37
N ILE A 90 7.79 3.81 -1.87
CA ILE A 90 7.93 2.48 -2.47
C ILE A 90 7.37 2.42 -3.87
N THR A 91 6.24 3.07 -4.15
CA THR A 91 5.67 3.09 -5.50
C THR A 91 6.53 3.87 -6.50
N LYS A 92 7.41 4.76 -6.01
CA LYS A 92 8.42 5.45 -6.83
C LYS A 92 9.68 4.59 -7.02
N GLU A 93 10.04 3.80 -6.02
CA GLU A 93 11.22 2.93 -6.04
C GLU A 93 11.01 1.66 -6.89
N ARG A 94 9.80 1.08 -6.87
CA ARG A 94 9.48 -0.16 -7.59
C ARG A 94 8.01 -0.23 -7.98
N SER A 95 7.76 -0.95 -9.09
CA SER A 95 6.40 -1.35 -9.43
C SER A 95 5.89 -2.44 -8.48
N LEU A 96 4.61 -2.38 -8.11
CA LEU A 96 3.93 -3.40 -7.32
C LEU A 96 2.98 -4.19 -8.21
N ARG A 97 2.74 -5.45 -7.85
CA ARG A 97 1.77 -6.29 -8.55
C ARG A 97 0.38 -5.66 -8.42
N PRO A 98 -0.44 -5.67 -9.49
CA PRO A 98 -1.81 -5.17 -9.42
C PRO A 98 -2.61 -5.89 -8.33
N GLY A 99 -3.39 -5.12 -7.56
CA GLY A 99 -4.09 -5.67 -6.42
C GLY A 99 -4.43 -4.62 -5.35
N ASP A 100 -5.03 -5.12 -4.29
CA ASP A 100 -5.53 -4.36 -3.17
C ASP A 100 -4.64 -4.57 -1.95
N TYR A 101 -3.96 -3.52 -1.50
CA TYR A 101 -3.05 -3.53 -0.36
C TYR A 101 -3.65 -2.74 0.79
N VAL A 102 -3.88 -3.38 1.94
CA VAL A 102 -4.35 -2.73 3.16
C VAL A 102 -3.22 -2.70 4.17
N LEU A 103 -2.75 -1.50 4.50
CA LEU A 103 -1.78 -1.25 5.55
C LEU A 103 -2.51 -0.94 6.85
N ILE A 104 -2.24 -1.73 7.88
CA ILE A 104 -2.82 -1.57 9.21
C ILE A 104 -1.72 -1.08 10.15
N ALA A 105 -1.94 0.09 10.73
CA ALA A 105 -1.06 0.68 11.72
C ALA A 105 -1.08 -0.12 13.02
N ARG A 106 0.10 -0.41 13.56
CA ARG A 106 0.35 -0.79 14.96
C ARG A 106 0.76 0.43 15.80
N HIS A 107 0.94 0.25 17.10
CA HIS A 107 1.34 1.31 18.02
C HIS A 107 2.69 1.93 17.61
N GLU A 108 3.60 1.06 17.21
CA GLU A 108 4.98 1.34 16.79
C GLU A 108 5.04 2.16 15.50
N THR A 109 4.04 2.05 14.60
CA THR A 109 3.98 2.79 13.32
C THR A 109 4.24 4.28 13.47
N ALA A 110 3.76 4.87 14.57
CA ALA A 110 3.83 6.30 14.80
C ALA A 110 5.20 6.77 15.32
N THR A 111 5.94 5.88 16.01
CA THR A 111 7.08 6.24 16.86
C THR A 111 8.41 5.68 16.37
N VAL A 112 8.45 4.51 15.71
CA VAL A 112 9.71 3.94 15.20
C VAL A 112 10.40 4.90 14.22
N PRO A 113 11.72 4.80 14.01
CA PRO A 113 12.40 5.50 12.92
C PRO A 113 11.74 5.20 11.56
N PHE A 114 11.73 6.16 10.65
CA PHE A 114 11.04 6.00 9.36
C PHE A 114 11.68 4.93 8.49
N GLU A 115 12.99 4.77 8.61
CA GLU A 115 13.83 3.78 7.94
C GLU A 115 13.43 2.36 8.37
N VAL A 116 13.13 2.18 9.66
CA VAL A 116 12.63 0.90 10.20
C VAL A 116 11.25 0.58 9.63
N LEU A 117 10.36 1.57 9.58
CA LEU A 117 9.03 1.41 8.97
C LEU A 117 9.12 1.04 7.48
N MET A 118 10.02 1.68 6.74
CA MET A 118 10.30 1.37 5.33
C MET A 118 10.85 -0.04 5.16
N LYS A 119 11.82 -0.44 6.00
CA LYS A 119 12.39 -1.79 5.99
C LYS A 119 11.34 -2.86 6.25
N ASP A 120 10.51 -2.66 7.26
CA ASP A 120 9.40 -3.56 7.59
C ASP A 120 8.40 -3.62 6.43
N PHE A 121 8.08 -2.50 5.78
CA PHE A 121 7.16 -2.52 4.64
C PHE A 121 7.75 -3.26 3.43
N ARG A 122 9.03 -3.05 3.10
CA ARG A 122 9.72 -3.84 2.04
C ARG A 122 9.69 -5.33 2.34
N LYS A 123 9.97 -5.70 3.59
CA LYS A 123 9.93 -7.09 4.05
C LYS A 123 8.50 -7.66 4.03
N ALA A 124 7.51 -6.88 4.42
CA ALA A 124 6.10 -7.31 4.34
C ALA A 124 5.70 -7.61 2.89
N LEU A 125 6.12 -6.77 1.94
CA LEU A 125 5.84 -6.98 0.53
C LEU A 125 6.38 -8.34 0.05
N THR A 126 7.57 -8.79 0.44
CA THR A 126 8.09 -10.10 0.00
C THR A 126 7.22 -11.29 0.45
N TYR A 127 6.42 -11.13 1.51
CA TYR A 127 5.51 -12.18 1.99
C TYR A 127 4.11 -12.13 1.36
N VAL A 128 3.63 -10.93 0.98
CA VAL A 128 2.26 -10.76 0.47
C VAL A 128 2.19 -10.59 -1.05
N SER A 129 3.28 -10.18 -1.69
CA SER A 129 3.37 -10.08 -3.15
C SER A 129 3.69 -11.41 -3.82
#